data_AF-A0A8T4F0K0-F1
#
_entry.id   AF-A0A8T4F0K0-F1
#
_cell.length_a   1.000
_cell.length_b   1.000
_cell.length_c   1.000
_cell.angle_alpha   90.00
_cell.angle_beta   90.00
_cell.angle_gamma   90.00
#
_symmetry.space_group_name_H-M   'P 1'
#
loop_
_entity.id
_entity.type
_entity.pdbx_description
1 polymer ?
#
loop_
_entity_poly.entity_id
_entity_poly.type
_entity_poly.pdbx_seq_one_letter_code
_entity_poly.pdbx_strand_id
1 'polypeptide(L)'
;MSEQDVPVPPWERPRKRPAPARVPLNRERIVDAAYEVLDREGLDRFSMRMVAAELGVAVSALYVHVANKDELLELMYQRLFEQVELPELDPPRWREQLKEYARASRARLSAHRDLARISMMHVPFSGDVLGFIDKGLGAFRAIGLPDEVAAFVGDLVSSYVENSVLEESLWKERNKIESRDAWRVQRQQFLDYFESLPADRFPNLVELSHFMLNEDENHRFELGLEIIVRGLSSYLSEGAGPTD
;
A
#
# COMPACT_ATOMS: atom_id res chain seq x y z
N MET A 1 -35.30 -60.16 10.32
CA MET A 1 -35.53 -59.39 9.08
C MET A 1 -35.46 -57.92 9.47
N SER A 2 -34.46 -57.23 8.97
CA SER A 2 -34.02 -55.89 9.36
C SER A 2 -34.97 -54.78 8.91
N GLU A 3 -35.17 -53.81 9.80
CA GLU A 3 -36.05 -52.65 9.71
C GLU A 3 -35.44 -51.52 8.84
N GLN A 4 -35.08 -51.81 7.58
CA GLN A 4 -34.27 -50.88 6.76
C GLN A 4 -34.73 -50.65 5.31
N ASP A 5 -35.97 -50.90 4.94
CA ASP A 5 -36.46 -50.61 3.57
C ASP A 5 -37.87 -50.02 3.51
N VAL A 6 -38.16 -49.00 4.35
CA VAL A 6 -39.35 -48.17 4.16
C VAL A 6 -38.99 -46.95 3.30
N PRO A 7 -39.55 -46.79 2.08
CA PRO A 7 -39.26 -45.65 1.23
C PRO A 7 -39.80 -44.35 1.84
N VAL A 8 -39.04 -43.27 1.67
CA VAL A 8 -39.37 -41.93 2.18
C VAL A 8 -40.72 -41.46 1.62
N PRO A 9 -41.67 -41.02 2.45
CA PRO A 9 -42.99 -40.58 2.00
C PRO A 9 -42.92 -39.39 1.02
N PRO A 10 -43.82 -39.29 0.02
CA PRO A 10 -43.79 -38.25 -1.02
C PRO A 10 -43.88 -36.79 -0.51
N TRP A 11 -44.28 -36.58 0.75
CA TRP A 11 -44.37 -35.27 1.40
C TRP A 11 -43.18 -34.94 2.30
N GLU A 12 -42.28 -35.91 2.57
CA GLU A 12 -41.05 -35.65 3.33
C GLU A 12 -40.00 -35.02 2.42
N ARG A 13 -39.87 -33.69 2.52
CA ARG A 13 -38.73 -32.98 1.94
C ARG A 13 -37.46 -33.40 2.68
N PRO A 14 -36.40 -33.86 2.00
CA PRO A 14 -35.14 -34.17 2.66
C PRO A 14 -34.68 -32.96 3.46
N ARG A 15 -34.50 -33.12 4.78
CA ARG A 15 -33.86 -32.09 5.60
C ARG A 15 -32.49 -31.81 4.98
N LYS A 16 -32.24 -30.57 4.53
CA LYS A 16 -30.91 -30.13 4.10
C LYS A 16 -29.92 -30.56 5.18
N ARG A 17 -28.87 -31.30 4.79
CA ARG A 17 -27.74 -31.61 5.68
C ARG A 17 -27.36 -30.34 6.45
N PRO A 18 -27.12 -30.42 7.77
CA PRO A 18 -26.69 -29.25 8.52
C PRO A 18 -25.49 -28.67 7.79
N ALA A 19 -25.61 -27.41 7.38
CA ALA A 19 -24.48 -26.70 6.80
C ALA A 19 -23.30 -26.82 7.78
N PRO A 20 -22.05 -26.92 7.27
CA PRO A 20 -20.89 -26.88 8.16
C PRO A 20 -21.03 -25.69 9.12
N ALA A 21 -20.63 -25.89 10.38
CA ALA A 21 -20.78 -24.89 11.43
C ALA A 21 -20.28 -23.54 10.90
N ARG A 22 -21.18 -22.56 10.78
CA ARG A 22 -20.83 -21.24 10.26
C ARG A 22 -19.80 -20.64 11.20
N VAL A 23 -18.59 -20.42 10.70
CA VAL A 23 -17.58 -19.64 11.42
C VAL A 23 -18.23 -18.29 11.75
N PRO A 24 -18.18 -17.83 13.01
CA PRO A 24 -18.76 -16.56 13.39
C PRO A 24 -18.18 -15.42 12.55
N LEU A 25 -19.03 -14.45 12.21
CA LEU A 25 -18.59 -13.23 11.56
C LEU A 25 -17.92 -12.33 12.60
N ASN A 26 -16.76 -11.77 12.26
CA ASN A 26 -16.05 -10.78 13.08
C ASN A 26 -15.39 -9.76 12.14
N ARG A 27 -14.82 -8.68 12.72
CA ARG A 27 -14.19 -7.60 11.94
C ARG A 27 -13.02 -8.10 11.09
N GLU A 28 -12.17 -8.95 11.65
CA GLU A 28 -10.99 -9.51 10.94
C GLU A 28 -11.40 -10.22 9.64
N ARG A 29 -12.39 -11.11 9.70
CA ARG A 29 -12.89 -11.83 8.52
C ARG A 29 -13.52 -10.91 7.49
N ILE A 30 -14.14 -9.80 7.92
CA ILE A 30 -14.69 -8.80 7.01
C ILE A 30 -13.56 -8.07 6.28
N VAL A 31 -12.50 -7.68 7.00
CA VAL A 31 -11.31 -7.05 6.41
C VAL A 31 -10.61 -8.01 5.44
N ASP A 32 -10.44 -9.28 5.80
CA ASP A 32 -9.81 -10.28 4.92
C ASP A 32 -10.62 -10.44 3.62
N ALA A 33 -11.95 -10.59 3.72
CA ALA A 33 -12.81 -10.65 2.54
C ALA A 33 -12.82 -9.34 1.72
N ALA A 34 -12.63 -8.20 2.37
CA ALA A 34 -12.51 -6.92 1.68
C ALA A 34 -11.22 -6.85 0.86
N TYR A 35 -10.10 -7.36 1.36
CA TYR A 35 -8.86 -7.49 0.58
C TYR A 35 -9.05 -8.35 -0.66
N GLU A 36 -9.70 -9.52 -0.54
CA GLU A 36 -10.00 -10.41 -1.68
C GLU A 36 -10.88 -9.72 -2.74
N VAL A 37 -11.89 -8.96 -2.30
CA VAL A 37 -12.74 -8.18 -3.22
C VAL A 37 -11.96 -7.05 -3.87
N LEU A 38 -11.10 -6.36 -3.12
CA LEU A 38 -10.27 -5.26 -3.61
C LEU A 38 -9.30 -5.75 -4.70
N ASP A 39 -8.60 -6.86 -4.46
CA ASP A 39 -7.65 -7.45 -5.42
C ASP A 39 -8.32 -7.84 -6.72
N ARG A 40 -9.53 -8.41 -6.63
CA ARG A 40 -10.30 -8.83 -7.79
C ARG A 40 -10.92 -7.68 -8.57
N GLU A 41 -11.58 -6.75 -7.87
CA GLU A 41 -12.45 -5.76 -8.51
C GLU A 41 -11.82 -4.37 -8.65
N GLY A 42 -10.86 -4.05 -7.79
CA GLY A 42 -10.34 -2.69 -7.63
C GLY A 42 -11.28 -1.79 -6.85
N LEU A 43 -10.74 -0.67 -6.39
CA LEU A 43 -11.41 0.27 -5.49
C LEU A 43 -12.65 0.92 -6.12
N ASP A 44 -12.62 1.20 -7.43
CA ASP A 44 -13.71 1.90 -8.13
C ASP A 44 -15.00 1.07 -8.20
N ARG A 45 -14.88 -0.27 -8.23
CA ARG A 45 -16.02 -1.20 -8.21
C ARG A 45 -16.33 -1.77 -6.82
N PHE A 46 -15.44 -1.54 -5.86
CA PHE A 46 -15.56 -2.07 -4.51
C PHE A 46 -16.87 -1.66 -3.82
N SER A 47 -17.60 -2.62 -3.23
CA SER A 47 -18.86 -2.36 -2.53
C SER A 47 -19.12 -3.31 -1.36
N MET A 48 -19.86 -2.84 -0.34
CA MET A 48 -20.30 -3.67 0.81
C MET A 48 -21.06 -4.93 0.38
N ARG A 49 -21.80 -4.86 -0.72
CA ARG A 49 -22.56 -6.00 -1.27
C ARG A 49 -21.63 -7.09 -1.79
N MET A 50 -20.50 -6.73 -2.41
CA MET A 50 -19.51 -7.69 -2.87
C MET A 50 -18.80 -8.37 -1.71
N VAL A 51 -18.44 -7.62 -0.66
CA VAL A 51 -17.86 -8.20 0.56
C VAL A 51 -18.82 -9.18 1.24
N ALA A 52 -20.11 -8.84 1.31
CA ALA A 52 -21.11 -9.75 1.88
C ALA A 52 -21.27 -11.03 1.06
N ALA A 53 -21.22 -10.90 -0.28
CA ALA A 53 -21.30 -12.02 -1.20
C ALA A 53 -20.06 -12.93 -1.08
N GLU A 54 -18.86 -12.36 -0.95
CA GLU A 54 -17.61 -13.08 -0.69
C GLU A 54 -17.72 -13.94 0.58
N LEU A 55 -18.33 -13.38 1.63
CA LEU A 55 -18.53 -14.08 2.90
C LEU A 55 -19.75 -15.01 2.94
N GLY A 56 -20.59 -15.01 1.90
CA GLY A 56 -21.84 -15.77 1.87
C GLY A 56 -22.88 -15.33 2.92
N VAL A 57 -22.88 -14.06 3.32
CA VAL A 57 -23.78 -13.48 4.33
C VAL A 57 -24.68 -12.38 3.76
N ALA A 58 -25.71 -12.00 4.50
CA ALA A 58 -26.51 -10.82 4.15
C ALA A 58 -25.70 -9.54 4.45
N VAL A 59 -25.86 -8.50 3.63
CA VAL A 59 -25.17 -7.21 3.84
C VAL A 59 -25.49 -6.62 5.22
N SER A 60 -26.72 -6.79 5.71
CA SER A 60 -27.12 -6.36 7.06
C SER A 60 -26.27 -6.97 8.18
N ALA A 61 -25.71 -8.16 7.98
CA ALA A 61 -24.82 -8.79 8.95
C ALA A 61 -23.46 -8.08 9.03
N LEU A 62 -22.96 -7.50 7.92
CA LEU A 62 -21.74 -6.70 7.94
C LEU A 62 -21.92 -5.43 8.78
N TYR A 63 -23.07 -4.77 8.66
CA TYR A 63 -23.37 -3.52 9.35
C TYR A 63 -23.44 -3.64 10.87
N VAL A 64 -23.47 -4.85 11.41
CA VAL A 64 -23.32 -5.10 12.86
C VAL A 64 -21.88 -4.86 13.33
N HIS A 65 -20.89 -4.99 12.43
CA HIS A 65 -19.46 -4.92 12.75
C HIS A 65 -18.77 -3.68 12.20
N VAL A 66 -19.26 -3.14 11.08
CA VAL A 66 -18.73 -1.96 10.36
C VAL A 66 -19.90 -1.10 9.87
N ALA A 67 -19.95 0.16 10.27
CA ALA A 67 -21.06 1.07 10.02
C ALA A 67 -21.24 1.40 8.53
N ASN A 68 -20.16 1.48 7.74
CA ASN A 68 -20.21 1.84 6.33
C ASN A 68 -18.96 1.37 5.55
N LYS A 69 -18.89 1.71 4.26
CA LYS A 69 -17.73 1.41 3.39
C LYS A 69 -16.47 2.12 3.87
N ASP A 70 -16.57 3.37 4.32
CA ASP A 70 -15.41 4.16 4.72
C ASP A 70 -14.76 3.61 5.99
N GLU A 71 -15.54 3.22 7.01
CA GLU A 71 -15.02 2.51 8.19
C GLU A 71 -14.35 1.20 7.80
N LEU A 72 -14.88 0.47 6.81
CA LEU A 72 -14.24 -0.74 6.32
C LEU A 72 -12.90 -0.44 5.63
N LEU A 73 -12.82 0.60 4.80
CA LEU A 73 -11.56 1.02 4.17
C LEU A 73 -10.54 1.49 5.21
N GLU A 74 -11.00 2.17 6.26
CA GLU A 74 -10.16 2.56 7.39
C GLU A 74 -9.60 1.34 8.13
N LEU A 75 -10.42 0.33 8.40
CA LEU A 75 -9.96 -0.93 9.01
C LEU A 75 -8.96 -1.68 8.12
N MET A 76 -9.16 -1.66 6.80
CA MET A 76 -8.16 -2.19 5.86
C MET A 76 -6.86 -1.42 5.97
N TYR A 77 -6.90 -0.09 6.00
CA TYR A 77 -5.71 0.74 6.19
C TYR A 77 -5.01 0.46 7.53
N GLN A 78 -5.75 0.35 8.64
CA GLN A 78 -5.21 0.05 9.96
C GLN A 78 -4.47 -1.30 10.00
N ARG A 79 -4.97 -2.30 9.27
CA ARG A 79 -4.31 -3.62 9.14
C ARG A 79 -2.88 -3.52 8.61
N LEU A 80 -2.52 -2.46 7.87
CA LEU A 80 -1.15 -2.26 7.38
C LEU A 80 -0.13 -2.01 8.49
N PHE A 81 -0.60 -1.65 9.68
CA PHE A 81 0.22 -1.37 10.85
C PHE A 81 0.21 -2.50 11.88
N GLU A 82 -0.72 -3.46 11.81
CA GLU A 82 -0.95 -4.50 12.83
C GLU A 82 0.24 -5.46 13.06
N GLN A 83 1.30 -5.38 12.26
CA GLN A 83 2.53 -6.18 12.42
C GLN A 83 3.80 -5.37 12.13
N VAL A 84 3.70 -4.04 12.10
CA VAL A 84 4.85 -3.18 11.82
C VAL A 84 5.52 -2.83 13.13
N GLU A 85 6.63 -3.51 13.40
CA GLU A 85 7.55 -3.11 14.45
C GLU A 85 8.47 -2.02 13.91
N LEU A 86 8.38 -0.81 14.47
CA LEU A 86 9.42 0.20 14.26
C LEU A 86 10.66 -0.24 15.05
N PRO A 87 11.79 -0.51 14.37
CA PRO A 87 13.03 -0.68 15.10
C PRO A 87 13.37 0.64 15.80
N GLU A 88 14.01 0.55 16.97
CA GLU A 88 14.69 1.72 17.52
C GLU A 88 15.70 2.21 16.49
N LEU A 89 15.64 3.50 16.12
CA LEU A 89 16.61 4.07 15.19
C LEU A 89 17.98 4.10 15.86
N ASP A 90 18.91 3.40 15.25
CA ASP A 90 20.32 3.36 15.61
C ASP A 90 21.01 4.54 14.91
N PRO A 91 21.57 5.54 15.63
CA PRO A 91 22.14 6.75 15.02
C PRO A 91 23.14 6.51 13.87
N PRO A 92 24.09 5.55 13.91
CA PRO A 92 24.92 5.23 12.76
C PRO A 92 24.16 4.63 11.57
N ARG A 93 23.01 3.98 11.80
CA ARG A 93 22.25 3.22 10.78
C ARG A 93 20.93 3.83 10.36
N TRP A 94 20.51 4.96 10.93
CA TRP A 94 19.19 5.56 10.68
C TRP A 94 18.87 5.70 9.19
N ARG A 95 19.88 6.00 8.36
CA ARG A 95 19.76 6.13 6.90
C ARG A 95 19.28 4.84 6.25
N GLU A 96 19.92 3.74 6.60
CA GLU A 96 19.56 2.43 6.05
C GLU A 96 18.26 1.91 6.68
N GLN A 97 18.02 2.16 7.96
CA GLN A 97 16.75 1.79 8.61
C GLN A 97 15.55 2.53 8.00
N LEU A 98 15.70 3.81 7.63
CA LEU A 98 14.66 4.55 6.94
C LEU A 98 14.36 3.98 5.55
N LYS A 99 15.40 3.58 4.81
CA LYS A 99 15.24 2.92 3.51
C LYS A 99 14.61 1.52 3.66
N GLU A 100 15.03 0.74 4.65
CA GLU A 100 14.44 -0.56 5.00
C GLU A 100 12.94 -0.41 5.31
N TYR A 101 12.58 0.59 6.13
CA TYR A 101 11.19 0.91 6.43
C TYR A 101 10.40 1.30 5.18
N ALA A 102 10.95 2.17 4.33
CA ALA A 102 10.29 2.59 3.09
C ALA A 102 10.08 1.41 2.12
N ARG A 103 11.07 0.52 1.97
CA ARG A 103 10.95 -0.70 1.16
C ARG A 103 9.90 -1.66 1.71
N ALA A 104 9.88 -1.87 3.03
CA ALA A 104 8.88 -2.71 3.68
C ALA A 104 7.46 -2.12 3.50
N SER A 105 7.33 -0.81 3.60
CA SER A 105 6.06 -0.11 3.38
C SER A 105 5.60 -0.20 1.92
N ARG A 106 6.53 -0.02 0.96
CA ARG A 106 6.26 -0.25 -0.47
C ARG A 106 5.77 -1.68 -0.70
N ALA A 107 6.42 -2.68 -0.12
CA ALA A 107 6.01 -4.07 -0.25
C ALA A 107 4.61 -4.35 0.32
N ARG A 108 4.27 -3.79 1.49
CA ARG A 108 2.92 -3.91 2.08
C ARG A 108 1.86 -3.25 1.20
N LEU A 109 2.11 -2.03 0.74
CA LEU A 109 1.16 -1.29 -0.11
C LEU A 109 0.99 -1.93 -1.49
N SER A 110 2.03 -2.55 -2.04
CA SER A 110 1.97 -3.28 -3.31
C SER A 110 1.36 -4.69 -3.18
N ALA A 111 1.10 -5.18 -1.96
CA ALA A 111 0.55 -6.52 -1.74
C ALA A 111 -0.90 -6.65 -2.22
N HIS A 112 -1.66 -5.55 -2.16
CA HIS A 112 -3.06 -5.51 -2.56
C HIS A 112 -3.32 -4.38 -3.56
N ARG A 113 -4.25 -4.62 -4.50
CA ARG A 113 -4.63 -3.67 -5.54
C ARG A 113 -5.21 -2.39 -4.90
N ASP A 114 -4.90 -1.21 -5.45
CA ASP A 114 -5.44 0.09 -5.02
C ASP A 114 -5.21 0.45 -3.54
N LEU A 115 -4.41 -0.32 -2.80
CA LEU A 115 -4.20 -0.11 -1.37
C LEU A 115 -3.44 1.20 -1.08
N ALA A 116 -2.52 1.61 -1.96
CA ALA A 116 -1.89 2.94 -1.90
C ALA A 116 -2.92 4.08 -2.02
N ARG A 117 -3.96 3.93 -2.87
CA ARG A 117 -5.05 4.92 -2.96
C ARG A 117 -5.86 4.96 -1.66
N ILE A 118 -6.10 3.79 -1.05
CA ILE A 118 -6.77 3.72 0.25
C ILE A 118 -5.94 4.42 1.33
N SER A 119 -4.62 4.18 1.36
CA SER A 119 -3.69 4.85 2.27
C SER A 119 -3.80 6.37 2.17
N MET A 120 -3.71 6.92 0.95
CA MET A 120 -3.79 8.36 0.68
C MET A 120 -5.13 9.02 1.07
N MET A 121 -6.21 8.24 1.20
CA MET A 121 -7.54 8.76 1.58
C MET A 121 -7.78 8.79 3.09
N HIS A 122 -6.92 8.13 3.88
CA HIS A 122 -7.10 7.99 5.32
C HIS A 122 -5.94 8.64 6.07
N VAL A 123 -6.24 9.19 7.24
CA VAL A 123 -5.22 9.73 8.13
C VAL A 123 -5.04 8.76 9.30
N PRO A 124 -3.79 8.43 9.67
CA PRO A 124 -3.52 7.44 10.71
C PRO A 124 -3.85 7.97 12.12
N PHE A 125 -5.14 7.94 12.51
CA PHE A 125 -5.63 8.46 13.80
C PHE A 125 -6.20 7.41 14.76
N SER A 126 -6.08 6.11 14.45
CA SER A 126 -6.51 5.06 15.38
C SER A 126 -5.50 4.86 16.52
N GLY A 127 -5.97 4.38 17.67
CA GLY A 127 -5.17 4.26 18.89
C GLY A 127 -3.87 3.47 18.71
N ASP A 128 -3.92 2.37 17.96
CA ASP A 128 -2.75 1.52 17.69
C ASP A 128 -1.72 2.22 16.78
N VAL A 129 -2.18 3.11 15.89
CA VAL A 129 -1.30 3.84 14.97
C VAL A 129 -0.70 5.08 15.63
N LEU A 130 -1.39 5.72 16.58
CA LEU A 130 -0.82 6.86 17.32
C LEU A 130 0.47 6.49 18.06
N GLY A 131 0.54 5.31 18.68
CA GLY A 131 1.76 4.82 19.32
C GLY A 131 2.90 4.55 18.34
N PHE A 132 2.58 4.13 17.12
CA PHE A 132 3.54 3.98 16.03
C PHE A 132 4.10 5.34 15.60
N ILE A 133 3.24 6.35 15.42
CA ILE A 133 3.65 7.72 15.04
C ILE A 133 4.55 8.34 16.11
N ASP A 134 4.14 8.27 17.38
CA ASP A 134 4.90 8.85 18.51
C ASP A 134 6.31 8.27 18.60
N LYS A 135 6.46 6.95 18.45
CA LYS A 135 7.77 6.28 18.40
C LYS A 135 8.63 6.78 17.22
N GLY A 136 8.03 6.92 16.04
CA GLY A 136 8.74 7.44 14.86
C GLY A 136 9.25 8.86 15.07
N LEU A 137 8.41 9.74 15.61
CA LEU A 137 8.78 11.12 15.98
C LEU A 137 9.91 11.13 17.01
N GLY A 138 9.80 10.32 18.07
CA GLY A 138 10.83 10.18 19.08
C GLY A 138 12.18 9.74 18.49
N ALA A 139 12.15 8.78 17.56
CA ALA A 139 13.35 8.27 16.90
C ALA A 139 14.02 9.32 16.00
N PHE A 140 13.25 10.09 15.23
CA PHE A 140 13.78 11.19 14.41
C PHE A 140 14.39 12.31 15.25
N ARG A 141 13.80 12.63 16.40
CA ARG A 141 14.38 13.58 17.35
C ARG A 141 15.67 13.06 17.98
N ALA A 142 15.71 11.76 18.31
CA ALA A 142 16.89 11.13 18.92
C ALA A 142 18.14 11.18 18.02
N ILE A 143 17.97 11.12 16.69
CA ILE A 143 19.09 11.25 15.75
C ILE A 143 19.53 12.72 15.52
N GLY A 144 18.83 13.69 16.12
CA GLY A 144 19.19 15.11 16.08
C GLY A 144 18.50 15.93 14.98
N LEU A 145 17.42 15.43 14.37
CA LEU A 145 16.64 16.25 13.43
C LEU A 145 15.93 17.40 14.16
N PRO A 146 15.88 18.62 13.57
CA PRO A 146 15.05 19.70 14.09
C PRO A 146 13.57 19.28 14.21
N ASP A 147 12.87 19.76 15.23
CA ASP A 147 11.50 19.31 15.53
C ASP A 147 10.53 19.44 14.33
N GLU A 148 10.62 20.53 13.56
CA GLU A 148 9.80 20.73 12.34
C GLU A 148 10.11 19.66 11.27
N VAL A 149 11.39 19.32 11.09
CA VAL A 149 11.82 18.29 10.14
C VAL A 149 11.38 16.91 10.63
N ALA A 150 11.59 16.60 11.91
CA ALA A 150 11.19 15.34 12.52
C ALA A 150 9.67 15.09 12.41
N ALA A 151 8.86 16.14 12.56
CA ALA A 151 7.41 16.07 12.37
C ALA A 151 7.01 15.80 10.90
N PHE A 152 7.78 16.31 9.94
CA PHE A 152 7.46 16.19 8.51
C PHE A 152 8.02 14.91 7.84
N VAL A 153 9.13 14.34 8.33
CA VAL A 153 9.80 13.20 7.67
C VAL A 153 8.86 12.02 7.44
N GLY A 154 8.02 11.68 8.42
CA GLY A 154 7.09 10.55 8.31
C GLY A 154 6.11 10.71 7.15
N ASP A 155 5.51 11.90 7.04
CA ASP A 155 4.60 12.26 5.95
C ASP A 155 5.30 12.27 4.59
N LEU A 156 6.49 12.88 4.51
CA LEU A 156 7.29 12.93 3.29
C LEU A 156 7.62 11.53 2.75
N VAL A 157 8.10 10.65 3.63
CA VAL A 157 8.47 9.28 3.25
C VAL A 157 7.24 8.45 2.90
N SER A 158 6.13 8.57 3.66
CA SER A 158 4.88 7.88 3.34
C SER A 158 4.35 8.30 1.98
N SER A 159 4.23 9.61 1.74
CA SER A 159 3.76 10.18 0.46
C SER A 159 4.61 9.72 -0.73
N TYR A 160 5.94 9.68 -0.57
CA TYR A 160 6.84 9.20 -1.61
C TYR A 160 6.60 7.71 -1.92
N VAL A 161 6.49 6.87 -0.88
CA VAL A 161 6.20 5.45 -1.04
C VAL A 161 4.85 5.23 -1.70
N GLU A 162 3.79 5.88 -1.21
CA GLU A 162 2.44 5.76 -1.76
C GLU A 162 2.39 6.17 -3.22
N ASN A 163 3.01 7.30 -3.59
CA ASN A 163 3.06 7.74 -4.99
C ASN A 163 3.82 6.73 -5.87
N SER A 164 4.94 6.18 -5.38
CA SER A 164 5.70 5.18 -6.13
C SER A 164 4.88 3.91 -6.42
N VAL A 165 4.10 3.44 -5.44
CA VAL A 165 3.21 2.27 -5.58
C VAL A 165 2.03 2.58 -6.49
N LEU A 166 1.47 3.78 -6.38
CA LEU A 166 0.36 4.23 -7.21
C LEU A 166 0.78 4.33 -8.67
N GLU A 167 1.90 4.99 -8.98
CA GLU A 167 2.44 5.08 -10.33
C GLU A 167 2.66 3.69 -10.93
N GLU A 168 3.34 2.79 -10.21
CA GLU A 168 3.57 1.40 -10.64
C GLU A 168 2.24 0.66 -10.90
N SER A 169 1.23 0.87 -10.06
CA SER A 169 -0.10 0.26 -10.22
C SER A 169 -0.82 0.77 -11.45
N LEU A 170 -0.80 2.09 -11.70
CA LEU A 170 -1.39 2.70 -12.90
C LEU A 170 -0.68 2.22 -14.17
N TRP A 171 0.65 2.09 -14.13
CA TRP A 171 1.43 1.51 -15.23
C TRP A 171 1.08 0.05 -15.50
N LYS A 172 0.92 -0.78 -14.46
CA LYS A 172 0.49 -2.17 -14.60
C LYS A 172 -0.92 -2.28 -15.19
N GLU A 173 -1.85 -1.42 -14.78
CA GLU A 173 -3.22 -1.42 -15.31
C GLU A 173 -3.25 -1.00 -16.78
N ARG A 174 -2.51 0.06 -17.14
CA ARG A 174 -2.32 0.46 -18.54
C ARG A 174 -1.68 -0.64 -19.36
N ASN A 175 -0.67 -1.32 -18.83
CA ASN A 175 0.04 -2.43 -19.49
C ASN A 175 -0.74 -3.77 -19.51
N LYS A 176 -1.87 -3.87 -18.80
CA LYS A 176 -2.83 -4.97 -18.99
C LYS A 176 -3.75 -4.69 -20.19
N ILE A 177 -4.01 -3.41 -20.47
CA ILE A 177 -4.81 -2.94 -21.61
C ILE A 177 -3.96 -2.89 -22.88
N GLU A 178 -2.72 -2.41 -22.78
CA GLU A 178 -1.69 -2.35 -23.83
C GLU A 178 -0.58 -3.36 -23.49
N SER A 179 -0.12 -4.24 -24.37
CA SER A 179 0.94 -5.21 -23.99
C SER A 179 2.22 -4.51 -23.49
N ARG A 180 3.05 -5.18 -22.66
CA ARG A 180 4.38 -4.65 -22.25
C ARG A 180 5.24 -4.22 -23.43
N ASP A 181 5.08 -4.87 -24.58
CA ASP A 181 5.77 -4.52 -25.82
C ASP A 181 5.27 -3.19 -26.40
N ALA A 182 3.99 -2.84 -26.23
CA ALA A 182 3.44 -1.56 -26.66
C ALA A 182 4.07 -0.37 -25.91
N TRP A 183 4.29 -0.49 -24.59
CA TRP A 183 4.99 0.56 -23.85
C TRP A 183 6.45 0.70 -24.28
N ARG A 184 7.19 -0.41 -24.45
CA ARG A 184 8.58 -0.35 -24.93
C ARG A 184 8.69 0.34 -26.29
N VAL A 185 7.77 0.04 -27.20
CA VAL A 185 7.68 0.69 -28.52
C VAL A 185 7.38 2.17 -28.36
N GLN A 186 6.39 2.55 -27.54
CA GLN A 186 6.03 3.95 -27.31
C GLN A 186 7.18 4.75 -26.65
N ARG A 187 7.88 4.13 -25.68
CA ARG A 187 9.08 4.70 -25.06
C ARG A 187 10.18 4.96 -26.09
N GLN A 188 10.45 4.00 -26.97
CA GLN A 188 11.45 4.18 -28.03
C GLN A 188 11.05 5.32 -28.96
N GLN A 189 9.77 5.42 -29.33
CA GLN A 189 9.27 6.56 -30.12
C GLN A 189 9.47 7.90 -29.41
N PHE A 190 9.30 7.98 -28.09
CA PHE A 190 9.58 9.19 -27.33
C PHE A 190 11.08 9.54 -27.30
N LEU A 191 11.94 8.54 -27.14
CA LEU A 191 13.39 8.75 -27.19
C LEU A 191 13.82 9.26 -28.57
N ASP A 192 13.41 8.58 -29.64
CA ASP A 192 13.70 8.98 -31.02
C ASP A 192 13.19 10.41 -31.30
N TYR A 193 12.00 10.74 -30.80
CA TYR A 193 11.43 12.08 -30.91
C TYR A 193 12.29 13.12 -30.17
N PHE A 194 12.67 12.87 -28.91
CA PHE A 194 13.49 13.80 -28.14
C PHE A 194 14.89 13.97 -28.74
N GLU A 195 15.52 12.90 -29.23
CA GLU A 195 16.79 12.97 -29.95
C GLU A 195 16.70 13.77 -31.26
N SER A 196 15.52 13.80 -31.90
CA SER A 196 15.30 14.58 -33.13
C SER A 196 15.07 16.08 -32.90
N LEU A 197 14.91 16.53 -31.65
CA LEU A 197 14.63 17.93 -31.35
C LEU A 197 15.87 18.81 -31.62
N PRO A 198 15.69 20.07 -32.06
CA PRO A 198 16.80 21.01 -32.22
C PRO A 198 17.52 21.25 -30.88
N ALA A 199 18.77 20.78 -30.77
CA ALA A 199 19.55 20.84 -29.53
C ALA A 199 19.93 22.28 -29.10
N ASP A 200 19.93 23.23 -30.04
CA ASP A 200 20.07 24.66 -29.75
C ASP A 200 18.87 25.23 -28.97
N ARG A 201 17.69 24.61 -29.12
CA ARG A 201 16.46 25.01 -28.43
C ARG A 201 16.12 24.11 -27.25
N PHE A 202 16.42 22.81 -27.32
CA PHE A 202 16.07 21.82 -26.29
C PHE A 202 17.28 21.01 -25.79
N PRO A 203 18.39 21.66 -25.38
CA PRO A 203 19.65 20.98 -25.07
C PRO A 203 19.48 19.92 -23.95
N ASN A 204 18.79 20.29 -22.87
CA ASN A 204 18.61 19.40 -21.72
C ASN A 204 17.70 18.20 -22.03
N LEU A 205 16.69 18.37 -22.87
CA LEU A 205 15.75 17.29 -23.18
C LEU A 205 16.41 16.23 -24.05
N VAL A 206 17.21 16.67 -25.04
CA VAL A 206 18.06 15.79 -25.84
C VAL A 206 19.03 15.03 -24.93
N GLU A 207 19.76 15.75 -24.06
CA GLU A 207 20.80 15.16 -23.21
C GLU A 207 20.26 14.23 -22.11
N LEU A 208 19.13 14.56 -21.49
CA LEU A 208 18.63 13.86 -20.30
C LEU A 208 17.47 12.88 -20.56
N SER A 209 16.94 12.82 -21.79
CA SER A 209 15.78 11.98 -22.15
C SER A 209 15.91 10.52 -21.71
N HIS A 210 17.10 9.92 -21.86
CA HIS A 210 17.36 8.54 -21.46
C HIS A 210 17.21 8.30 -19.95
N PHE A 211 17.58 9.28 -19.11
CA PHE A 211 17.38 9.20 -17.66
C PHE A 211 15.91 9.42 -17.30
N MET A 212 15.25 10.38 -17.93
CA MET A 212 13.84 10.71 -17.67
C MET A 212 12.93 9.52 -17.95
N LEU A 213 13.19 8.82 -19.06
CA LEU A 213 12.43 7.66 -19.53
C LEU A 213 13.03 6.33 -19.04
N ASN A 214 13.79 6.32 -17.93
CA ASN A 214 14.28 5.06 -17.36
C ASN A 214 13.10 4.16 -16.94
N GLU A 215 13.11 2.89 -17.37
CA GLU A 215 12.04 1.91 -17.12
C GLU A 215 12.21 1.14 -15.81
N ASP A 216 13.36 1.25 -15.15
CA ASP A 216 13.61 0.56 -13.87
C ASP A 216 12.96 1.33 -12.72
N GLU A 217 11.72 0.94 -12.39
CA GLU A 217 10.95 1.47 -11.27
C GLU A 217 11.67 1.30 -9.92
N ASN A 218 12.42 0.20 -9.74
CA ASN A 218 13.20 0.01 -8.52
C ASN A 218 14.35 1.00 -8.45
N HIS A 219 15.07 1.21 -9.55
CA HIS A 219 16.12 2.23 -9.59
C HIS A 219 15.58 3.63 -9.29
N ARG A 220 14.43 3.99 -9.87
CA ARG A 220 13.76 5.28 -9.59
C ARG A 220 13.38 5.41 -8.12
N PHE A 221 12.78 4.35 -7.56
CA PHE A 221 12.40 4.31 -6.15
C PHE A 221 13.61 4.50 -5.22
N GLU A 222 14.69 3.76 -5.45
CA GLU A 222 15.91 3.83 -4.64
C GLU A 222 16.63 5.18 -4.79
N LEU A 223 16.66 5.76 -5.99
CA LEU A 223 17.25 7.07 -6.23
C LEU A 223 16.51 8.18 -5.46
N GLY A 224 15.18 8.19 -5.48
CA GLY A 224 14.41 9.17 -4.71
C GLY A 224 14.55 8.99 -3.20
N LEU A 225 14.61 7.75 -2.69
CA LEU A 225 14.93 7.50 -1.28
C LEU A 225 16.32 8.02 -0.91
N GLU A 226 17.32 7.79 -1.76
CA GLU A 226 18.68 8.30 -1.53
C GLU A 226 18.70 9.83 -1.50
N ILE A 227 17.97 10.51 -2.40
CA ILE A 227 17.84 11.97 -2.41
C ILE A 227 17.20 12.46 -1.10
N ILE A 228 16.10 11.82 -0.66
CA ILE A 228 15.43 12.17 0.61
C ILE A 228 16.39 12.00 1.78
N VAL A 229 17.07 10.85 1.89
CA VAL A 229 18.01 10.55 2.98
C VAL A 229 19.19 11.52 3.01
N ARG A 230 19.74 11.89 1.85
CA ARG A 230 20.79 12.91 1.76
C ARG A 230 20.28 14.29 2.18
N GLY A 231 19.07 14.65 1.78
CA GLY A 231 18.41 15.88 2.22
C GLY A 231 18.17 15.90 3.73
N LEU A 232 17.72 14.80 4.33
CA LEU A 232 17.59 14.69 5.79
C LEU A 232 18.94 14.77 6.50
N SER A 233 19.98 14.19 5.90
CA SER A 233 21.34 14.22 6.45
C SER A 233 21.91 15.63 6.56
N SER A 234 21.49 16.59 5.72
CA SER A 234 21.99 17.97 5.79
C SER A 234 21.41 18.77 6.96
N TYR A 235 20.33 18.28 7.59
CA TYR A 235 19.80 18.86 8.84
C TYR A 235 20.50 18.35 10.09
N LEU A 236 21.21 17.23 9.98
CA LEU A 236 22.05 16.73 11.05
C LEU A 236 23.36 17.53 11.00
N SER A 237 23.63 18.28 12.06
CA SER A 237 24.91 18.99 12.16
C SER A 237 26.06 17.99 12.05
N GLU A 238 27.05 18.24 11.19
CA GLU A 238 28.36 17.62 11.37
C GLU A 238 28.80 17.97 12.79
N GLY A 239 29.00 16.95 13.62
CA GLY A 239 29.02 17.09 15.08
C GLY A 239 29.72 18.36 15.55
N ALA A 240 29.04 19.10 16.44
CA ALA A 240 29.77 19.77 17.49
C ALA A 240 30.60 18.68 18.17
N GLY A 241 31.89 18.60 17.81
CA GLY A 241 32.84 17.75 18.50
C GLY A 241 32.82 18.11 19.99
N PRO A 242 33.15 17.17 20.89
CA PRO A 242 33.20 17.48 22.30
C PRO A 242 34.20 18.63 22.51
N THR A 243 33.68 19.79 22.91
CA THR A 243 34.48 20.81 23.58
C THR A 243 34.80 20.26 24.97
N ASP A 244 35.97 19.66 25.10
CA ASP A 244 36.74 19.55 26.34
C ASP A 244 38.24 19.62 26.00
#